data_AF-A0A3N1TR43-F1
#
_entry.id   AF-A0A3N1TR43-F1
#
_cell.length_a   1.000
_cell.length_b   1.000
_cell.length_c   1.000
_cell.angle_alpha   90.00
_cell.angle_beta   90.00
_cell.angle_gamma   90.00
#
_symmetry.space_group_name_H-M   'P 1'
#
loop_
_entity.id
_entity.type
_entity.pdbx_description
1 polymer ?
#
loop_
_entity_poly.entity_id
_entity_poly.type
_entity_poly.pdbx_seq_one_letter_code
_entity_poly.pdbx_strand_id
1 'polypeptide(L)'
;MSDSESLLDWLQNWYTQQCDGDWEHEWGVKIATLDNPGWTIEIDLTETDLEGRDYNLQEVNRGTQDWVRTWIAEKTFHAACGPGNLTEALTLFRTWATTTAS
;
A
#
# COMPACT_ATOMS: atom_id res chain seq x y z
N MET A 1 -12.84 -4.63 -25.38
CA MET A 1 -12.69 -5.09 -23.99
C MET A 1 -12.10 -3.93 -23.22
N SER A 2 -12.78 -3.41 -22.20
CA SER A 2 -12.15 -2.43 -21.32
C SER A 2 -11.21 -3.21 -20.42
N ASP A 3 -9.91 -3.16 -20.69
CA ASP A 3 -8.91 -3.78 -19.83
C ASP A 3 -8.87 -2.97 -18.52
N SER A 4 -9.66 -3.41 -17.53
CA SER A 4 -9.48 -2.93 -16.17
C SER A 4 -8.12 -3.47 -15.68
N GLU A 5 -7.14 -2.59 -15.52
CA GLU A 5 -5.83 -2.92 -14.98
C GLU A 5 -5.97 -3.64 -13.62
N SER A 6 -5.38 -4.84 -13.52
CA SER A 6 -5.41 -5.62 -12.28
C SER A 6 -4.64 -4.89 -11.17
N LEU A 7 -4.97 -5.17 -9.90
CA LEU A 7 -4.32 -4.49 -8.78
C LEU A 7 -2.80 -4.72 -8.73
N LEU A 8 -2.36 -5.93 -9.09
CA LEU A 8 -0.93 -6.25 -9.14
C LEU A 8 -0.24 -5.59 -10.32
N ASP A 9 -0.90 -5.49 -11.48
CA ASP A 9 -0.33 -4.74 -12.62
C ASP A 9 -0.17 -3.27 -12.27
N TRP A 10 -1.17 -2.68 -11.60
CA TRP A 10 -1.07 -1.31 -11.10
C TRP A 10 0.09 -1.13 -10.10
N LEU A 11 0.26 -2.05 -9.15
CA LEU A 11 1.36 -1.96 -8.18
C LEU A 11 2.73 -2.11 -8.86
N GLN A 12 2.87 -3.02 -9.83
CA GLN A 12 4.08 -3.17 -10.64
C GLN A 12 4.39 -1.89 -11.43
N ASN A 13 3.37 -1.29 -12.03
CA ASN A 13 3.49 -0.03 -12.77
C ASN A 13 3.84 1.14 -11.83
N TRP A 14 3.24 1.21 -10.64
CA TRP A 14 3.56 2.22 -9.64
C TRP A 14 5.01 2.09 -9.17
N TYR A 15 5.46 0.87 -8.83
CA TYR A 15 6.85 0.62 -8.45
C TYR A 15 7.84 1.02 -9.55
N THR A 16 7.55 0.63 -10.80
CA THR A 16 8.40 0.98 -11.96
C THR A 16 8.50 2.49 -12.17
N GLN A 17 7.44 3.25 -11.88
CA GLN A 17 7.47 4.71 -11.94
C GLN A 17 8.33 5.35 -10.85
N GLN A 18 8.58 4.66 -9.73
CA GLN A 18 9.48 5.18 -8.69
C GLN A 18 10.94 4.85 -8.99
N CYS A 19 11.22 3.84 -9.82
CA CYS A 19 12.59 3.44 -10.17
C CYS A 19 13.25 4.51 -11.06
N ASP A 20 14.11 5.32 -10.48
CA ASP A 20 14.80 6.43 -11.13
C ASP A 20 16.33 6.28 -11.16
N GLY A 21 16.86 5.17 -10.62
CA GLY A 21 18.29 4.89 -10.53
C GLY A 21 18.82 4.94 -9.09
N ASP A 22 18.11 5.57 -8.16
CA ASP A 22 18.47 5.66 -6.74
C ASP A 22 17.37 5.01 -5.88
N TRP A 23 16.09 5.28 -6.16
CA TRP A 23 14.98 4.84 -5.33
C TRP A 23 14.94 3.33 -5.13
N GLU A 24 15.18 2.54 -6.19
CA GLU A 24 15.17 1.07 -6.13
C GLU A 24 16.29 0.45 -5.29
N HIS A 25 17.31 1.26 -4.93
CA HIS A 25 18.43 0.83 -4.11
C HIS A 25 18.22 1.10 -2.62
N GLU A 26 17.40 2.09 -2.27
CA GLU A 26 17.21 2.56 -0.89
C GLU A 26 15.82 2.26 -0.32
N TRP A 27 14.80 2.21 -1.19
CA TRP A 27 13.39 2.14 -0.83
C TRP A 27 12.68 0.97 -1.52
N GLY A 28 11.45 0.67 -1.11
CA GLY A 28 10.69 -0.37 -1.81
C GLY A 28 9.28 -0.66 -1.32
N VAL A 29 8.82 -1.83 -1.76
CA VAL A 29 7.57 -2.44 -1.35
C VAL A 29 7.91 -3.75 -0.65
N LYS A 30 7.46 -3.91 0.59
CA LYS A 30 7.65 -5.12 1.39
C LYS A 30 6.31 -5.66 1.84
N ILE A 31 6.07 -6.93 1.53
CA ILE A 31 4.92 -7.70 2.02
C ILE A 31 5.47 -8.88 2.81
N ALA A 32 5.05 -9.00 4.07
CA ALA A 32 5.47 -10.08 4.95
C ALA A 32 4.28 -10.61 5.76
N THR A 33 4.45 -11.76 6.40
CA THR A 33 3.45 -12.32 7.31
C THR A 33 3.63 -11.79 8.73
N LEU A 34 2.54 -11.75 9.49
CA LEU A 34 2.57 -11.50 10.93
C LEU A 34 2.84 -12.80 11.71
N ASP A 35 3.11 -12.68 13.01
CA ASP A 35 3.28 -13.81 13.94
C ASP A 35 1.96 -14.54 14.25
N ASN A 36 0.84 -13.86 14.03
CA ASN A 36 -0.52 -14.38 13.97
C ASN A 36 -1.02 -14.29 12.51
N PRO A 37 -1.98 -15.11 12.05
CA PRO A 37 -2.33 -15.16 10.63
C PRO A 37 -2.69 -13.77 10.09
N GLY A 38 -1.95 -13.31 9.08
CA GLY A 38 -2.13 -11.98 8.52
C GLY A 38 -0.92 -11.50 7.74
N TRP A 39 -1.06 -10.29 7.19
CA TRP A 39 -0.04 -9.64 6.37
C TRP A 39 0.34 -8.29 6.97
N THR A 40 1.62 -7.95 6.84
CA THR A 40 2.12 -6.58 6.97
C THR A 40 2.61 -6.11 5.60
N ILE A 41 2.35 -4.84 5.29
CA ILE A 41 2.75 -4.18 4.06
C ILE A 41 3.42 -2.87 4.43
N GLU A 42 4.60 -2.64 3.87
CA GLU A 42 5.35 -1.38 3.96
C GLU A 42 5.61 -0.92 2.52
N ILE A 43 5.21 0.31 2.18
CA ILE A 43 5.46 0.94 0.88
C ILE A 43 6.08 2.30 1.14
N ASP A 44 7.35 2.44 0.78
CA ASP A 44 8.06 3.70 0.97
C ASP A 44 7.50 4.77 0.04
N LEU A 45 7.35 5.99 0.58
CA LEU A 45 6.86 7.16 -0.15
C LEU A 45 7.95 8.22 -0.28
N THR A 46 9.10 8.02 0.37
CA THR A 46 10.25 8.92 0.28
C THR A 46 10.59 9.17 -1.18
N GLU A 47 10.76 10.44 -1.54
CA GLU A 47 11.12 10.91 -2.89
C GLU A 47 10.10 10.55 -3.99
N THR A 48 8.89 10.13 -3.61
CA THR A 48 7.77 9.95 -4.55
C THR A 48 6.85 11.18 -4.52
N ASP A 49 5.99 11.34 -5.53
CA ASP A 49 4.93 12.35 -5.55
C ASP A 49 3.89 12.19 -4.41
N LEU A 50 3.96 11.08 -3.67
CA LEU A 50 3.10 10.79 -2.52
C LEU A 50 3.76 11.20 -1.18
N GLU A 51 5.02 11.63 -1.18
CA GLU A 51 5.69 12.09 0.03
C GLU A 51 4.93 13.29 0.65
N GLY A 52 4.69 13.23 1.96
CA GLY A 52 4.04 14.32 2.71
C GLY A 52 2.56 14.50 2.40
N ARG A 53 1.97 13.65 1.54
CA ARG A 53 0.55 13.69 1.23
C ARG A 53 -0.27 13.19 2.43
N ASP A 54 -1.32 13.93 2.77
CA ASP A 54 -2.20 13.58 3.88
C ASP A 54 -2.87 12.22 3.69
N TYR A 55 -2.89 11.43 4.77
CA TYR A 55 -3.57 10.15 4.84
C TYR A 55 -4.33 10.05 6.15
N ASN A 56 -5.64 9.81 6.05
CA ASN A 56 -6.45 9.48 7.22
C ASN A 56 -6.27 8.00 7.53
N LEU A 57 -5.81 7.68 8.75
CA LEU A 57 -5.78 6.31 9.26
C LEU A 57 -7.12 5.63 9.01
N GLN A 58 -7.08 4.41 8.47
CA GLN A 58 -8.26 3.58 8.30
C GLN A 58 -8.10 2.33 9.13
N GLU A 59 -9.18 1.96 9.81
CA GLU A 59 -9.24 0.75 10.61
C GLU A 59 -10.63 0.12 10.46
N VAL A 60 -10.65 -1.10 9.94
CA VAL A 60 -11.88 -1.89 9.78
C VAL A 60 -11.65 -3.25 10.42
N ASN A 61 -12.53 -3.62 11.35
CA ASN A 61 -12.48 -4.90 12.03
C ASN A 61 -13.84 -5.60 11.90
N ARG A 62 -13.86 -6.69 11.13
CA ARG A 62 -15.03 -7.53 10.87
C ARG A 62 -14.89 -8.91 11.51
N GLY A 63 -13.78 -9.19 12.19
CA GLY A 63 -13.54 -10.42 12.90
C GLY A 63 -12.05 -10.70 13.12
N THR A 64 -11.76 -11.84 13.75
CA THR A 64 -10.39 -12.24 14.11
C THR A 64 -9.46 -12.44 12.92
N GLN A 65 -10.00 -12.73 11.74
CA GLN A 65 -9.26 -12.94 10.49
C GLN A 65 -9.74 -12.03 9.34
N ASP A 66 -10.70 -11.16 9.59
CA ASP A 66 -11.20 -10.20 8.61
C ASP A 66 -11.06 -8.79 9.19
N TRP A 67 -9.92 -8.18 8.90
CA TRP A 67 -9.59 -6.86 9.40
C TRP A 67 -8.51 -6.22 8.53
N VAL A 68 -8.51 -4.89 8.47
CA VAL A 68 -7.51 -4.07 7.78
C VAL A 68 -7.24 -2.83 8.62
N ARG A 69 -5.97 -2.48 8.77
CA ARG A 69 -5.52 -1.22 9.33
C ARG A 69 -4.47 -0.64 8.42
N THR A 70 -4.61 0.64 8.06
CA THR A 70 -3.65 1.36 7.21
C THR A 70 -3.33 2.72 7.81
N TRP A 71 -2.08 3.15 7.69
CA TRP A 71 -1.61 4.43 8.20
C TRP A 71 -0.35 4.88 7.45
N ILE A 72 -0.01 6.16 7.57
CA ILE A 72 1.32 6.65 7.17
C ILE A 72 2.11 6.97 8.43
N ALA A 73 3.35 6.50 8.48
CA ALA A 73 4.33 6.86 9.49
C ALA A 73 5.71 6.86 8.84
N GLU A 74 6.55 7.84 9.19
CA GLU A 74 7.94 7.92 8.73
C GLU A 74 8.10 7.88 7.19
N LYS A 75 7.22 8.57 6.46
CA LYS A 75 7.17 8.57 4.98
C LYS A 75 6.92 7.20 4.35
N THR A 76 6.34 6.26 5.09
CA THR A 76 5.98 4.94 4.57
C THR A 76 4.48 4.75 4.74
N PHE A 77 3.81 4.23 3.70
CA PHE A 77 2.47 3.68 3.83
C PHE A 77 2.56 2.30 4.45
N HIS A 78 1.88 2.12 5.56
CA HIS A 78 1.81 0.86 6.29
C HIS A 78 0.42 0.26 6.18
N ALA A 79 0.36 -1.07 6.08
CA ALA A 79 -0.85 -1.82 6.32
C ALA A 79 -0.58 -3.05 7.18
N ALA A 80 -1.52 -3.38 8.05
CA ALA A 80 -1.61 -4.67 8.70
C ALA A 80 -3.02 -5.22 8.47
N CYS A 81 -3.15 -6.49 8.12
CA CYS A 81 -4.46 -7.05 7.81
C CYS A 81 -4.57 -8.56 8.06
N GLY A 82 -5.80 -9.05 8.12
CA GLY A 82 -6.12 -10.47 8.21
C GLY A 82 -5.65 -11.25 6.97
N PRO A 83 -5.59 -12.60 7.06
CA PRO A 83 -4.99 -13.43 6.02
C PRO A 83 -5.68 -13.33 4.65
N GLY A 84 -6.97 -12.98 4.61
CA GLY A 84 -7.76 -12.80 3.39
C GLY A 84 -7.83 -11.36 2.85
N ASN A 85 -7.19 -10.40 3.52
CA ASN A 85 -7.42 -8.97 3.27
C ASN A 85 -6.27 -8.27 2.52
N LEU A 86 -5.25 -9.00 2.03
CA LEU A 86 -4.12 -8.40 1.29
C LEU A 86 -4.59 -7.54 0.11
N THR A 87 -5.54 -8.04 -0.68
CA THR A 87 -6.12 -7.29 -1.81
C THR A 87 -6.82 -6.01 -1.35
N GLU A 88 -7.52 -6.04 -0.21
CA GLU A 88 -8.20 -4.86 0.35
C GLU A 88 -7.18 -3.81 0.79
N ALA A 89 -6.13 -4.21 1.51
CA ALA A 89 -5.07 -3.31 1.95
C ALA A 89 -4.34 -2.64 0.76
N LEU A 90 -3.98 -3.39 -0.28
CA LEU A 90 -3.38 -2.85 -1.50
C LEU A 90 -4.35 -1.96 -2.30
N THR A 91 -5.65 -2.28 -2.27
CA THR A 91 -6.67 -1.43 -2.90
C THR A 91 -6.77 -0.08 -2.20
N LEU A 92 -6.71 -0.04 -0.86
CA LEU A 92 -6.70 1.21 -0.11
C LEU A 92 -5.49 2.08 -0.45
N PHE A 93 -4.31 1.48 -0.62
CA PHE A 93 -3.13 2.18 -1.12
C PHE A 93 -3.39 2.76 -2.51
N ARG A 94 -3.83 1.95 -3.48
CA ARG A 94 -4.15 2.40 -4.85
C ARG A 94 -5.14 3.55 -4.86
N THR A 95 -6.25 3.41 -4.14
CA THR A 95 -7.31 4.42 -4.09
C THR A 95 -6.77 5.75 -3.55
N TRP A 96 -6.00 5.71 -2.47
CA TRP A 96 -5.39 6.93 -1.93
C TRP A 96 -4.37 7.53 -2.90
N ALA A 97 -3.42 6.73 -3.41
CA ALA A 97 -2.37 7.16 -4.31
C ALA A 97 -2.91 7.83 -5.58
N THR A 98 -4.05 7.35 -6.09
CA THR A 98 -4.68 7.86 -7.33
C THR A 98 -5.77 8.90 -7.11
N THR A 99 -6.18 9.16 -5.86
CA THR A 99 -7.11 10.27 -5.59
C THR A 99 -6.42 11.57 -5.99
N THR A 100 -7.08 12.49 -6.68
CA THR A 100 -6.55 13.84 -6.88
C THR A 100 -6.83 14.66 -5.62
N ALA A 101 -5.85 15.39 -5.10
CA ALA A 101 -6.12 16.41 -4.09
C ALA A 101 -6.97 17.50 -4.75
N SER A 102 -8.20 17.71 -4.25
CA SER A 102 -9.09 18.79 -4.69
C SER A 102 -8.51 20.17 -4.38
#